data_AF-A0A946S110-F1
#
_entry.id   AF-A0A946S110-F1
#
_cell.length_a   1.000
_cell.length_b   1.000
_cell.length_c   1.000
_cell.angle_alpha   90.00
_cell.angle_beta   90.00
_cell.angle_gamma   90.00
#
_symmetry.space_group_name_H-M   'P 1'
#
loop_
_entity.id
_entity.type
_entity.pdbx_description
1 polymer ?
#
loop_
_entity_poly.entity_id
_entity_poly.type
_entity_poly.pdbx_seq_one_letter_code
_entity_poly.pdbx_strand_id
1 'polypeptide(L)'
;MKTSIKQLCLILLLTVFISTTASAVEIFVWQHDNNLAVADPVIGGNLTATQAVTRTLDAEDIDYTLNRQLPDNLAEYDVVITCLSFYCPG
;
A
#
# COMPACT_ATOMS: atom_id res chain seq x y z
N MET A 1 18.95 5.48 -45.04
CA MET A 1 19.92 5.05 -44.01
C MET A 1 19.77 3.54 -43.81
N LYS A 2 20.84 2.75 -43.98
CA LYS A 2 20.82 1.31 -43.66
C LYS A 2 21.14 1.15 -42.17
N THR A 3 20.17 0.75 -41.36
CA THR A 3 20.38 0.39 -39.96
C THR A 3 21.19 -0.91 -39.89
N SER A 4 22.26 -0.90 -39.11
CA SER A 4 23.11 -2.09 -38.89
C SER A 4 22.43 -3.07 -37.95
N ILE A 5 22.65 -4.38 -38.12
CA ILE A 5 22.16 -5.44 -37.22
C ILE A 5 22.52 -5.14 -35.75
N LYS A 6 23.69 -4.54 -35.51
CA LYS A 6 24.12 -4.13 -34.16
C LYS A 6 23.23 -3.04 -33.56
N GLN A 7 22.76 -2.09 -34.38
CA GLN A 7 21.81 -1.07 -33.96
C GLN A 7 20.44 -1.67 -33.67
N LEU A 8 20.03 -2.67 -34.47
CA LEU A 8 18.78 -3.40 -34.24
C LEU A 8 18.80 -4.15 -32.90
N CYS A 9 19.90 -4.85 -32.58
CA CYS A 9 20.06 -5.53 -31.29
C CYS A 9 20.06 -4.57 -30.11
N LEU A 10 20.72 -3.42 -30.23
CA LEU A 10 20.76 -2.41 -29.16
C LEU A 10 19.38 -1.81 -28.90
N ILE A 11 18.61 -1.52 -29.96
CA ILE A 11 17.23 -1.03 -29.84
C ILE A 11 16.36 -2.08 -29.16
N LEU A 12 16.48 -3.35 -29.57
CA LEU A 12 15.72 -4.46 -28.99
C LEU A 12 16.01 -4.61 -27.48
N LEU A 13 17.30 -4.57 -27.11
CA LEU A 13 17.75 -4.63 -25.71
C LEU A 13 17.19 -3.47 -24.88
N LEU A 14 17.22 -2.24 -25.42
CA LEU A 14 16.63 -1.09 -24.73
C LEU A 14 15.12 -1.25 -24.52
N THR A 15 14.39 -1.74 -25.54
CA THR A 15 12.94 -1.91 -25.42
C THR A 15 12.54 -2.96 -24.39
N VAL A 16 13.31 -4.05 -24.25
CA VAL A 16 13.06 -5.08 -23.22
C VAL A 16 13.33 -4.54 -21.81
N PHE A 17 14.42 -3.79 -21.62
CA PHE A 17 14.76 -3.20 -20.32
C PHE A 17 13.78 -2.11 -19.86
N ILE A 18 13.25 -1.30 -20.78
CA ILE A 18 12.28 -0.23 -20.45
C ILE A 18 10.91 -0.84 -20.11
N SER A 19 10.57 -2.00 -20.68
CA SER A 19 9.28 -2.66 -20.42
C SER A 19 9.22 -3.30 -19.03
N THR A 20 10.36 -3.66 -18.44
CA THR A 20 10.41 -4.29 -17.10
C THR A 20 10.29 -3.30 -15.94
N THR A 21 10.47 -2.00 -16.19
CA THR A 21 10.37 -0.95 -15.16
C THR A 21 8.99 -0.30 -15.07
N ALA A 22 8.03 -0.75 -15.90
CA ALA A 22 6.62 -0.47 -15.66
C ALA A 22 6.13 -1.38 -14.52
N SER A 23 6.68 -1.16 -13.32
CA SER A 23 6.18 -1.73 -12.08
C SER A 23 4.71 -1.35 -11.96
N ALA A 24 3.84 -2.35 -12.05
CA ALA A 24 2.42 -2.19 -11.79
C ALA A 24 2.27 -1.71 -10.34
N VAL A 25 2.05 -0.41 -10.17
CA VAL A 25 1.67 0.15 -8.88
C VAL A 25 0.23 -0.27 -8.67
N GLU A 26 0.03 -1.32 -7.90
CA GLU A 26 -1.31 -1.73 -7.49
C GLU A 26 -1.80 -0.74 -6.44
N ILE A 27 -2.70 0.16 -6.87
CA ILE A 27 -3.35 1.11 -5.97
C ILE A 27 -4.57 0.40 -5.39
N PHE A 28 -4.40 -0.13 -4.19
CA PHE A 28 -5.52 -0.66 -3.41
C PHE A 28 -6.31 0.50 -2.80
N VAL A 29 -7.50 0.77 -3.36
CA VAL A 29 -8.44 1.76 -2.84
C VAL A 29 -9.53 1.05 -2.05
N TRP A 30 -9.45 1.14 -0.73
CA TRP A 30 -10.49 0.62 0.15
C TRP A 30 -11.52 1.69 0.46
N GLN A 31 -12.79 1.43 0.13
CA GLN A 31 -13.90 2.31 0.50
C GLN A 31 -14.31 1.98 1.94
N HIS A 32 -14.15 2.98 2.83
CA HIS A 32 -14.22 2.93 4.30
C HIS A 32 -15.25 1.95 4.89
N ASP A 33 -16.46 1.89 4.32
CA ASP A 33 -17.55 1.18 4.97
C ASP A 33 -18.14 0.03 4.15
N ASN A 34 -17.98 -0.05 2.82
CA ASN A 34 -18.71 -1.04 1.99
C ASN A 34 -20.24 -1.14 2.32
N ASN A 35 -20.85 -0.10 2.92
CA ASN A 35 -22.19 -0.16 3.57
C ASN A 35 -22.35 -1.26 4.65
N LEU A 36 -21.27 -1.76 5.21
CA LEU A 36 -21.24 -2.68 6.33
C LEU A 36 -21.50 -1.90 7.62
N ALA A 37 -22.29 -2.50 8.52
CA ALA A 37 -22.54 -1.93 9.82
C ALA A 37 -21.21 -1.81 10.58
N VAL A 38 -20.88 -0.60 11.05
CA VAL A 38 -19.66 -0.25 11.81
C VAL A 38 -19.63 -0.93 13.20
N ALA A 39 -20.49 -1.91 13.46
CA ALA A 39 -20.56 -2.61 14.74
C ALA A 39 -19.62 -3.83 14.70
N ASP A 40 -18.55 -3.77 15.47
CA ASP A 40 -17.78 -4.96 15.81
C ASP A 40 -18.68 -5.94 16.59
N PRO A 41 -18.93 -7.17 16.10
CA PRO A 41 -19.81 -8.13 16.77
C PRO A 41 -19.25 -8.67 18.09
N VAL A 42 -17.95 -8.46 18.36
CA VAL A 42 -17.26 -8.90 19.58
C VAL A 42 -17.30 -7.83 20.68
N ILE A 43 -17.18 -6.55 20.34
CA ILE A 43 -17.14 -5.45 21.33
C ILE A 43 -18.44 -4.63 21.37
N GLY A 44 -19.30 -4.75 20.36
CA GLY A 44 -20.55 -4.00 20.26
C GLY A 44 -20.37 -2.49 20.03
N GLY A 45 -19.22 -2.06 19.46
CA GLY A 45 -18.89 -0.65 19.23
C GLY A 45 -18.18 -0.39 17.91
N ASN A 46 -18.03 0.89 17.57
CA ASN A 46 -17.31 1.32 16.36
C ASN A 46 -15.80 1.10 16.52
N LEU A 47 -15.19 0.43 15.54
CA LEU A 47 -13.73 0.36 15.43
C LEU A 47 -13.19 1.57 14.67
N THR A 48 -12.14 2.18 15.19
CA THR A 48 -11.33 3.11 14.40
C THR A 48 -10.56 2.36 13.31
N ALA A 49 -10.21 3.04 12.22
CA ALA A 49 -9.40 2.44 11.15
C ALA A 49 -8.08 1.86 11.68
N THR A 50 -7.43 2.55 12.62
CA THR A 50 -6.22 2.04 13.29
C THR A 50 -6.50 0.73 14.02
N GLN A 51 -7.58 0.64 14.80
CA GLN A 51 -7.93 -0.59 15.51
C GLN A 51 -8.27 -1.75 14.56
N ALA A 52 -8.91 -1.47 13.43
CA ALA A 52 -9.20 -2.49 12.42
C ALA A 52 -7.91 -3.06 11.81
N VAL A 53 -6.95 -2.18 11.47
CA VAL A 53 -5.65 -2.59 10.93
C VAL A 53 -4.86 -3.38 11.97
N THR A 54 -4.68 -2.86 13.19
CA THR A 54 -3.86 -3.54 14.21
C THR A 54 -4.42 -4.91 14.57
N ARG A 55 -5.75 -5.05 14.67
CA ARG A 55 -6.37 -6.36 14.95
C ARG A 55 -6.18 -7.37 13.83
N THR A 56 -6.20 -6.91 12.60
CA THR A 56 -5.92 -7.78 11.45
C THR A 56 -4.48 -8.26 11.51
N LEU A 57 -3.53 -7.37 11.80
CA LEU A 57 -2.12 -7.72 11.95
C LEU A 57 -1.88 -8.66 13.14
N ASP A 58 -2.52 -8.40 14.29
CA ASP A 58 -2.48 -9.26 15.47
C ASP A 58 -3.02 -10.67 15.18
N ALA A 59 -4.14 -10.76 14.44
CA ALA A 59 -4.78 -12.04 14.10
C ALA A 59 -3.92 -12.90 13.15
N GLU A 60 -3.07 -12.26 12.34
CA GLU A 60 -2.15 -12.91 11.42
C GLU A 60 -0.73 -13.07 11.99
N ASP A 61 -0.52 -12.74 13.27
CA ASP A 61 0.79 -12.81 13.97
C ASP A 61 1.90 -12.01 13.24
N ILE A 62 1.54 -10.84 12.71
CA ILE A 62 2.46 -9.95 11.98
C ILE A 62 3.00 -8.89 12.93
N ASP A 63 4.32 -8.82 13.08
CA ASP A 63 4.98 -7.77 13.85
C ASP A 63 4.81 -6.39 13.20
N TYR A 64 4.39 -5.41 13.98
CA TYR A 64 4.25 -4.02 13.53
C TYR A 64 4.67 -3.01 14.60
N THR A 65 5.03 -1.80 14.17
CA THR A 65 5.29 -0.67 15.06
C THR A 65 4.20 0.38 14.91
N LEU A 66 3.55 0.74 16.02
CA LEU A 66 2.54 1.81 16.04
C LEU A 66 3.16 3.13 16.54
N ASN A 67 3.40 4.06 15.62
CA ASN A 67 3.94 5.38 15.93
C ASN A 67 2.94 6.51 15.61
N ARG A 68 2.89 7.53 16.47
CA ARG A 68 2.07 8.75 16.23
C ARG A 68 2.72 9.75 15.27
N GLN A 69 4.02 9.58 15.02
CA GLN A 69 4.83 10.41 14.12
C GLN A 69 5.56 9.49 13.15
N LEU A 70 5.76 9.97 11.92
CA LEU A 70 6.53 9.24 10.93
C LEU A 70 7.99 9.16 11.40
N PRO A 71 8.61 7.97 11.46
CA PRO A 71 10.03 7.82 11.81
C PRO A 71 10.93 8.51 10.78
N ASP A 72 12.08 9.02 11.25
CA ASP A 72 13.08 9.66 10.38
C ASP A 72 13.73 8.68 9.40
N ASN A 73 13.83 7.40 9.78
CA ASN A 73 14.33 6.32 8.94
C ASN A 73 13.20 5.36 8.57
N LEU A 74 12.85 5.31 7.28
CA LEU A 74 11.85 4.39 6.75
C LEU A 74 12.46 3.15 6.05
N ALA A 75 13.79 3.09 5.93
CA ALA A 75 14.46 2.01 5.18
C ALA A 75 14.32 0.63 5.83
N GLU A 76 13.92 0.59 7.10
CA GLU A 76 13.71 -0.65 7.88
C GLU A 76 12.26 -1.19 7.77
N TYR A 77 11.36 -0.47 7.10
CA TYR A 77 9.96 -0.85 6.97
C TYR A 77 9.62 -1.23 5.53
N ASP A 78 9.01 -2.40 5.34
CA ASP A 78 8.51 -2.85 4.03
C ASP A 78 7.23 -2.11 3.62
N VAL A 79 6.38 -1.76 4.60
CA VAL A 79 5.08 -1.10 4.39
C VAL A 79 4.82 -0.07 5.48
N VAL A 80 4.33 1.11 5.09
CA VAL A 80 3.88 2.16 6.01
C VAL A 80 2.38 2.40 5.81
N ILE A 81 1.59 2.20 6.87
CA ILE A 81 0.14 2.40 6.85
C ILE A 81 -0.19 3.67 7.63
N THR A 82 -0.72 4.69 6.93
CA THR A 82 -1.27 5.89 7.56
C THR A 82 -2.79 5.84 7.57
N CYS A 83 -3.40 5.68 8.74
CA CYS A 83 -4.84 5.77 8.90
C CYS A 83 -5.27 7.24 8.95
N LEU A 84 -5.81 7.76 7.86
CA LEU A 84 -6.44 9.08 7.84
C LEU A 84 -7.80 8.98 8.54
N SER A 85 -7.95 9.68 9.65
CA SER A 85 -9.26 9.87 10.29
C SER A 85 -9.92 11.11 9.71
N PHE A 86 -11.20 11.03 9.35
CA PHE A 86 -11.99 12.21 9.01
C PHE A 86 -12.63 12.76 10.29
N TYR A 87 -12.25 13.98 10.66
CA TYR A 87 -13.02 14.79 11.61
C TYR A 87 -14.11 15.52 10.81
N CYS A 88 -15.37 15.11 10.97
CA CYS A 88 -16.51 15.87 10.46
C CYS A 88 -17.11 16.65 11.65
N PRO A 89 -16.89 17.96 11.78
CA PRO A 89 -17.65 18.78 12.71
C PRO A 89 -19.08 18.88 12.15
N GLY A 90 -20.00 18.10 12.72
CA GLY A 90 -21.43 18.34 12.59
C GLY A 90 -21.82 19.66 13.24
#